data_AF-A0AAW7SMF0-F1
#
_entry.id   AF-A0AAW7SMF0-F1
#
_cell.length_a   1.000
_cell.length_b   1.000
_cell.length_c   1.000
_cell.angle_alpha   90.00
_cell.angle_beta   90.00
_cell.angle_gamma   90.00
#
_symmetry.space_group_name_H-M   'P 1'
#
loop_
_entity.id
_entity.type
_entity.pdbx_description
1 polymer ?
#
loop_
_entity_poly.entity_id
_entity_poly.type
_entity_poly.pdbx_seq_one_letter_code
_entity_poly.pdbx_strand_id
1 'polypeptide(L)'
;MLTAHEFAALFLAHHAPEQIQIDRDDVVALVERRLIVMEHDDASGAHRPALTADGLSVLRGVQRHDDAAAHAIGLNEATDG
;
A
#
# COMPACT_ATOMS: atom_id res chain seq x y z
N MET A 1 10.96 1.38 8.13
CA MET A 1 9.59 1.93 8.08
C MET A 1 9.39 2.54 6.70
N LEU A 2 8.20 2.42 6.12
CA LEU A 2 7.91 3.05 4.84
C LEU A 2 7.70 4.56 5.02
N THR A 3 8.24 5.35 4.11
CA THR A 3 7.91 6.77 3.98
C THR A 3 6.50 6.93 3.39
N ALA A 4 5.93 8.13 3.48
CA ALA A 4 4.62 8.42 2.89
C ALA A 4 4.60 8.18 1.36
N HIS A 5 5.70 8.47 0.67
CA HIS A 5 5.83 8.24 -0.77
C HIS A 5 5.89 6.74 -1.09
N GLU A 6 6.69 5.97 -0.35
CA GLU A 6 6.75 4.52 -0.53
C GLU A 6 5.41 3.85 -0.22
N PHE A 7 4.68 4.34 0.78
CA PHE A 7 3.34 3.84 1.06
C PHE A 7 2.34 4.20 -0.06
N ALA A 8 2.40 5.43 -0.59
CA ALA A 8 1.57 5.84 -1.73
C ALA A 8 1.88 4.99 -2.97
N ALA A 9 3.15 4.73 -3.27
CA ALA A 9 3.57 3.82 -4.34
C ALA A 9 3.05 2.39 -4.10
N LEU A 10 3.12 1.88 -2.88
CA LEU A 10 2.57 0.55 -2.55
C LEU A 10 1.04 0.51 -2.76
N PHE A 11 0.33 1.57 -2.39
CA PHE A 11 -1.11 1.69 -2.60
C PHE A 11 -1.48 1.74 -4.10
N LEU A 12 -0.75 2.55 -4.87
CA LEU A 12 -0.91 2.66 -6.32
C LEU A 12 -0.61 1.33 -7.02
N ALA A 13 0.39 0.56 -6.58
CA ALA A 13 0.70 -0.75 -7.16
C ALA A 13 -0.45 -1.73 -7.00
N HIS A 14 -1.32 -1.54 -6.00
CA HIS A 14 -2.50 -2.39 -5.79
C HIS A 14 -3.71 -1.92 -6.60
N HIS A 15 -3.94 -0.62 -6.68
CA HIS A 15 -5.19 -0.05 -7.18
C HIS A 15 -5.12 0.53 -8.59
N ALA A 16 -3.94 0.95 -9.04
CA ALA A 16 -3.70 1.58 -10.33
C ALA A 16 -2.23 1.39 -10.77
N PRO A 17 -1.80 0.13 -11.00
CA PRO A 17 -0.39 -0.18 -11.33
C PRO A 17 0.10 0.50 -12.62
N GLU A 18 -0.79 0.83 -13.55
CA GLU A 18 -0.49 1.61 -14.75
C GLU A 18 -0.07 3.06 -14.50
N GLN A 19 -0.36 3.61 -13.33
CA GLN A 19 -0.01 4.99 -12.97
C GLN A 19 1.36 5.09 -12.29
N ILE A 20 1.99 3.97 -11.98
CA ILE A 20 3.31 3.95 -11.35
C ILE A 20 4.41 4.20 -12.37
N GLN A 21 5.27 5.16 -12.03
CA GLN A 21 6.56 5.34 -12.68
C GLN A 21 7.56 4.35 -12.09
N ILE A 22 7.94 3.34 -12.86
CA ILE A 22 8.76 2.21 -12.41
C ILE A 22 10.20 2.57 -12.01
N ASP A 23 10.74 3.67 -12.55
CA ASP A 23 12.15 4.09 -12.36
C ASP A 23 12.37 4.98 -11.12
N ARG A 24 11.36 5.08 -10.25
CA ARG A 24 11.42 5.93 -9.07
C ARG A 24 12.04 5.17 -7.89
N ASP A 25 12.84 5.87 -7.08
CA ASP A 25 13.55 5.29 -5.93
C ASP A 25 12.63 4.61 -4.91
N ASP A 26 11.40 5.12 -4.76
CA ASP A 26 10.37 4.51 -3.91
C ASP A 26 9.94 3.13 -4.42
N VAL A 27 9.74 2.97 -5.72
CA VAL A 27 9.43 1.67 -6.34
C VAL A 27 10.60 0.70 -6.20
N VAL A 28 11.83 1.17 -6.45
CA VAL A 28 13.05 0.35 -6.24
C VAL A 28 13.11 -0.14 -4.80
N ALA A 29 12.92 0.75 -3.82
CA ALA A 29 12.94 0.39 -2.40
C ALA A 29 11.83 -0.61 -2.02
N LEU A 30 10.65 -0.56 -2.67
CA LEU A 30 9.59 -1.53 -2.45
C LEU A 30 9.92 -2.92 -3.03
N VAL A 31 10.60 -2.98 -4.17
CA VAL A 31 11.10 -4.23 -4.77
C VAL A 31 12.20 -4.83 -3.91
N GLU A 32 13.17 -4.04 -3.46
CA GLU A 32 14.25 -4.48 -2.56
C GLU A 32 13.72 -5.05 -1.24
N ARG A 33 12.62 -4.46 -0.73
CA ARG A 33 11.92 -4.95 0.46
C ARG A 33 10.92 -6.08 0.17
N ARG A 34 10.81 -6.52 -1.08
CA ARG A 34 9.93 -7.60 -1.52
C ARG A 34 8.44 -7.35 -1.23
N LEU A 35 8.03 -6.09 -1.20
CA LEU A 35 6.63 -5.70 -1.02
C LEU A 35 5.88 -5.66 -2.35
N ILE A 36 6.61 -5.46 -3.44
CA ILE A 36 6.10 -5.57 -4.81
C ILE A 36 7.08 -6.39 -5.66
N VAL A 37 6.59 -6.88 -6.80
CA VAL A 37 7.36 -7.51 -7.86
C VAL A 37 7.05 -6.84 -9.19
N MET A 38 7.98 -6.92 -10.14
CA MET A 38 7.78 -6.42 -11.49
C MET A 38 7.33 -7.56 -12.39
N GLU A 39 6.06 -7.56 -12.75
CA GLU A 39 5.51 -8.51 -13.70
C GLU A 39 5.71 -7.98 -15.12
N HIS A 40 5.91 -8.89 -16.07
CA HIS A 40 5.95 -8.54 -17.49
C HIS A 40 4.57 -8.75 -18.08
N ASP A 41 3.98 -7.70 -18.63
CA ASP A 41 2.72 -7.77 -19.36
C ASP A 41 3.01 -8.20 -20.80
N ASP A 42 2.82 -9.48 -21.11
CA ASP A 42 3.10 -10.05 -22.44
C ASP A 42 2.29 -9.37 -23.57
N ALA A 43 1.14 -8.77 -23.25
CA ALA A 43 0.28 -8.13 -24.25
C ALA A 43 0.78 -6.73 -24.62
N SER A 44 1.35 -5.99 -23.67
CA SER A 44 1.86 -4.62 -23.91
C SER A 44 3.39 -4.53 -23.94
N GLY A 45 4.10 -5.60 -23.58
CA GLY A 45 5.55 -5.63 -23.37
C GLY A 45 6.03 -4.75 -22.20
N ALA A 46 5.14 -4.25 -21.36
CA ALA A 46 5.48 -3.32 -20.27
C ALA A 46 5.72 -4.07 -18.96
N HIS A 47 6.57 -3.50 -18.11
CA HIS A 47 6.70 -3.97 -16.73
C HIS A 47 5.68 -3.27 -15.84
N ARG A 48 4.85 -4.07 -15.14
CA ARG A 48 3.85 -3.56 -14.20
C ARG A 48 4.20 -4.01 -12.78
N PRO A 49 4.15 -3.11 -11.80
CA PRO A 49 4.29 -3.50 -10.41
C PRO A 49 3.06 -4.30 -9.96
N ALA A 50 3.30 -5.39 -9.22
CA ALA A 50 2.27 -6.20 -8.59
C ALA A 50 2.61 -6.43 -7.12
N LEU A 51 1.58 -6.46 -6.26
CA LEU A 51 1.79 -6.67 -4.83
C LEU A 51 2.20 -8.10 -4.50
N THR A 52 3.13 -8.22 -3.56
CA THR A 52 3.35 -9.49 -2.86
C THR A 52 2.34 -9.67 -1.71
N ALA A 53 2.29 -10.88 -1.16
CA ALA A 53 1.51 -11.15 0.05
C ALA A 53 1.95 -10.27 1.24
N ASP A 54 3.24 -9.96 1.33
CA ASP A 54 3.80 -9.09 2.37
C ASP A 54 3.37 -7.63 2.15
N GLY A 55 3.45 -7.12 0.91
CA GLY A 55 2.94 -5.80 0.56
C GLY A 55 1.45 -5.64 0.87
N LEU A 56 0.64 -6.65 0.57
CA LEU A 56 -0.78 -6.65 0.89
C LEU A 56 -1.05 -6.66 2.40
N SER A 57 -0.23 -7.39 3.17
CA SER A 57 -0.33 -7.43 4.62
C SER A 57 0.00 -6.07 5.25
N VAL A 58 0.97 -5.34 4.69
CA VAL A 58 1.29 -3.97 5.11
C VAL A 58 0.13 -3.02 4.85
N LEU A 59 -0.47 -3.04 3.65
CA LEU A 59 -1.64 -2.19 3.34
C LEU A 59 -2.82 -2.48 4.27
N ARG A 60 -3.12 -3.76 4.51
CA ARG A 60 -4.18 -4.18 5.44
C ARG A 60 -3.86 -3.86 6.91
N GLY A 61 -2.59 -3.76 7.26
CA GLY A 61 -2.16 -3.32 8.58
C GLY A 61 -2.61 -1.91 8.88
N VAL A 62 -2.42 -0.98 7.92
CA VAL A 62 -2.77 0.44 8.09
C VAL A 62 -4.30 0.64 8.12
N GLN A 63 -5.05 0.00 7.23
CA GLN A 63 -6.52 0.09 7.22
C GLN A 63 -7.14 -0.32 8.57
N ARG A 64 -6.63 -1.39 9.19
CA ARG A 64 -7.09 -1.82 10.51
C ARG A 64 -6.76 -0.82 11.62
N HIS A 65 -5.67 -0.07 11.50
CA HIS A 65 -5.33 0.98 12.45
C HIS A 65 -6.24 2.21 12.27
N ASP A 66 -6.61 2.56 11.04
CA ASP A 66 -7.57 3.63 10.77
C ASP A 66 -8.97 3.28 11.28
N ASP A 67 -9.42 2.03 11.08
CA ASP A 67 -10.71 1.55 11.60
C ASP A 67 -10.72 1.46 13.14
N ALA A 68 -9.64 0.99 13.75
CA ALA A 68 -9.52 0.92 15.22
C ALA A 68 -9.41 2.32 15.85
N ALA A 69 -8.71 3.25 15.20
CA ALA A 69 -8.66 4.65 15.63
C ALA A 69 -10.04 5.31 15.51
N ALA A 70 -10.76 5.09 14.40
CA ALA A 70 -12.13 5.59 14.25
C ALA A 70 -13.09 5.01 15.30
N HIS A 71 -12.95 3.72 15.65
CA HIS A 71 -13.77 3.08 16.68
C HIS A 71 -13.46 3.60 18.09
N ALA A 72 -12.20 3.88 18.41
CA ALA A 72 -11.79 4.42 19.71
C ALA A 72 -12.32 5.84 19.98
N ILE A 73 -12.64 6.62 18.94
CA ILE A 73 -13.16 8.00 19.06
C ILE A 73 -14.71 7.98 19.22
N GLY A 74 -15.38 6.84 18.99
CA GLY A 74 -16.84 6.74 18.97
C GLY A 74 -17.56 6.33 20.26
N LEU A 75 -16.88 6.23 21.41
CA LEU A 75 -17.47 5.65 22.65
C LEU A 75 -17.32 6.52 23.91
N ASN A 76 -17.30 7.85 23.78
CA ASN A 76 -17.36 8.77 24.93
C ASN A 76 -18.53 9.75 24.88
N GLU A 77 -19.72 9.26 24.51
CA GLU A 77 -20.96 10.00 24.76
C GLU A 77 -22.09 9.02 25.13
N ALA A 78 -22.22 8.73 26.44
CA ALA A 78 -23.48 8.37 27.12
C ALA A 78 -23.22 7.67 28.47
N THR A 79 -22.66 8.39 29.44
CA THR A 79 -22.95 8.14 30.86
C THR A 79 -22.74 9.41 31.68
N ASP A 80 -23.75 10.26 31.74
CA ASP A 80 -24.20 11.07 32.91
C ASP A 80 -25.37 11.92 32.40
N GLY A 81 -26.56 12.01 33.01
CA GLY A 81 -27.11 11.60 34.29
C GLY A 81 -28.42 12.37 34.42
#